data_AF-A0A7V9H1X5-F1
#
_entry.id   AF-A0A7V9H1X5-F1
#
_cell.length_a   1.000
_cell.length_b   1.000
_cell.length_c   1.000
_cell.angle_alpha   90.00
_cell.angle_beta   90.00
_cell.angle_gamma   90.00
#
_symmetry.space_group_name_H-M   'P 1'
#
loop_
_entity.id
_entity.type
_entity.pdbx_description
1 polymer ?
#
loop_
_entity_poly.entity_id
_entity_poly.type
_entity_poly.pdbx_seq_one_letter_code
_entity_poly.pdbx_strand_id
1 'polypeptide(L)'
;MVFVRAGEKANGRLRAAHLLRIHSYMDIAVLSMWTNSPRVDIMLGMAEASLRGEGPGGADETLLETLRPIVGEARAYLADGEFLPAMSRMRVAHDTLALYLIQHPVD
;
A
#
# COMPACT_ATOMS: atom_id res chain seq x y z
N MET A 1 -16.06 -4.98 12.76
CA MET A 1 -15.03 -3.94 12.95
C MET A 1 -14.28 -4.29 14.22
N VAL A 2 -13.01 -4.69 14.12
CA VAL A 2 -12.19 -5.04 15.30
C VAL A 2 -11.32 -3.82 15.60
N PHE A 3 -11.56 -3.18 16.73
CA PHE A 3 -10.73 -2.08 17.24
C PHE A 3 -9.69 -2.68 18.18
N VAL A 4 -8.42 -2.57 17.83
CA VAL A 4 -7.32 -2.87 18.76
C VAL A 4 -7.03 -1.59 19.53
N ARG A 5 -6.94 -1.67 20.87
CA ARG A 5 -6.61 -0.52 21.71
C ARG A 5 -5.16 -0.10 21.51
N ALA A 6 -4.90 1.21 21.52
CA ALA A 6 -3.55 1.76 21.58
C ALA A 6 -2.81 1.19 22.80
N GLY A 7 -1.68 0.51 22.56
CA GLY A 7 -0.83 -0.12 23.59
C GLY A 7 -0.86 -1.64 23.66
N GLU A 8 -1.79 -2.31 22.98
CA GLU A 8 -1.77 -3.78 22.86
C GLU A 8 -0.80 -4.15 21.73
N LYS A 9 0.23 -4.97 22.02
CA LYS A 9 1.18 -5.46 20.99
C LYS A 9 0.35 -5.98 19.82
N ALA A 10 0.53 -5.41 18.64
CA ALA A 10 -0.19 -5.84 17.45
C ALA A 10 -0.06 -7.36 17.32
N ASN A 11 -1.18 -8.07 17.27
CA ASN A 11 -1.16 -9.49 16.94
C ASN A 11 -0.40 -9.61 15.62
N GLY A 12 0.77 -10.26 15.64
CA GLY A 12 1.67 -10.32 14.48
C GLY A 12 0.91 -10.72 13.23
N ARG A 13 0.01 -11.72 13.32
CA ARG A 13 -0.81 -12.17 12.19
C ARG A 13 -1.72 -11.08 11.62
N LEU A 14 -2.29 -10.22 12.46
CA LEU A 14 -3.10 -9.09 11.99
C LEU A 14 -2.24 -8.03 11.29
N ARG A 15 -1.06 -7.74 11.84
CA ARG A 15 -0.07 -6.86 11.21
C ARG A 15 0.35 -7.39 9.83
N ALA A 16 0.76 -8.66 9.77
CA ALA A 16 1.11 -9.34 8.52
C ALA A 16 -0.02 -9.29 7.49
N ALA A 17 -1.24 -9.67 7.89
CA ALA A 17 -2.39 -9.68 7.00
C ALA A 17 -2.70 -8.28 6.44
N HIS A 18 -2.56 -7.24 7.26
CA HIS A 18 -2.76 -5.86 6.83
C HIS A 18 -1.74 -5.44 5.77
N LEU A 19 -0.44 -5.62 6.04
CA LEU A 19 0.63 -5.25 5.12
C LEU A 19 0.60 -6.07 3.83
N LEU A 20 0.36 -7.38 3.92
CA LEU A 20 0.20 -8.25 2.75
C LEU A 20 -0.99 -7.84 1.88
N ARG A 21 -2.09 -7.40 2.49
CA ARG A 21 -3.24 -6.89 1.72
C ARG A 21 -2.87 -5.65 0.91
N ILE A 22 -2.17 -4.69 1.53
CA ILE A 22 -1.70 -3.49 0.84
C ILE A 22 -0.76 -3.88 -0.30
N HIS A 23 0.22 -4.75 -0.03
CA HIS A 23 1.15 -5.25 -1.02
C HIS A 23 0.43 -5.90 -2.21
N SER A 24 -0.55 -6.78 -1.96
CA SER A 24 -1.32 -7.41 -3.04
C SER A 24 -2.12 -6.40 -3.88
N TYR A 25 -2.71 -5.37 -3.27
CA TYR A 25 -3.39 -4.33 -4.07
C TYR A 25 -2.41 -3.52 -4.91
N MET A 26 -1.24 -3.18 -4.35
CA MET A 26 -0.18 -2.50 -5.09
C MET A 26 0.29 -3.36 -6.26
N ASP A 27 0.59 -4.63 -6.04
CA ASP A 27 1.05 -5.58 -7.07
C ASP A 27 0.03 -5.74 -8.20
N ILE A 28 -1.25 -5.94 -7.87
CA ILE A 28 -2.30 -6.06 -8.90
C ILE A 28 -2.49 -4.74 -9.65
N ALA A 29 -2.41 -3.58 -8.99
CA ALA A 29 -2.46 -2.28 -9.67
C ALA A 29 -1.29 -2.14 -10.66
N VAL A 30 -0.09 -2.47 -10.19
CA VAL A 30 1.17 -2.54 -10.92
C VAL A 30 1.08 -3.44 -12.16
N LEU A 31 0.49 -4.63 -12.05
CA LEU A 31 0.27 -5.55 -13.17
C LEU A 31 -0.82 -5.04 -14.10
N SER A 32 -1.85 -4.41 -13.56
CA SER A 32 -2.94 -3.82 -14.35
C SER A 32 -2.43 -2.67 -15.22
N MET A 33 -1.52 -1.84 -14.68
CA MET A 33 -0.85 -0.79 -15.45
C MET A 33 -0.04 -1.37 -16.62
N TRP A 34 0.79 -2.40 -16.36
CA TRP A 34 1.58 -3.05 -17.42
C TRP A 34 0.73 -3.65 -18.54
N THR A 35 -0.41 -4.22 -18.19
CA THR A 35 -1.29 -4.93 -19.12
C THR A 35 -2.37 -4.03 -19.73
N ASN A 36 -2.32 -2.72 -19.46
CA ASN A 36 -3.35 -1.76 -19.84
C ASN A 36 -4.78 -2.23 -19.46
N SER A 37 -4.89 -2.83 -18.28
CA SER A 37 -6.13 -3.38 -17.76
C SER A 37 -6.97 -2.27 -17.10
N PRO A 38 -8.30 -2.22 -17.36
CA PRO A 38 -9.19 -1.25 -16.71
C PRO A 38 -9.30 -1.45 -15.19
N ARG A 39 -8.71 -2.52 -14.65
CA ARG A 39 -8.66 -2.77 -13.21
C ARG A 39 -7.71 -1.82 -12.47
N VAL A 40 -6.85 -1.07 -13.18
CA VAL A 40 -5.88 -0.16 -12.58
C VAL A 40 -6.54 0.82 -11.60
N ASP A 41 -7.64 1.46 -11.99
CA ASP A 41 -8.30 2.48 -11.17
C ASP A 41 -8.84 1.90 -9.86
N ILE A 42 -9.44 0.72 -9.95
CA ILE A 42 -10.01 0.03 -8.79
C ILE A 42 -8.90 -0.40 -7.83
N MET A 43 -7.84 -1.04 -8.34
CA MET A 43 -6.76 -1.56 -7.51
C MET A 43 -5.93 -0.44 -6.88
N LEU A 44 -5.66 0.62 -7.63
CA LEU A 44 -5.00 1.81 -7.12
C LEU A 44 -5.84 2.50 -6.03
N GLY A 45 -7.15 2.61 -6.24
CA GLY A 45 -8.08 3.12 -5.22
C GLY A 45 -8.11 2.27 -3.95
N MET A 46 -8.06 0.94 -4.08
CA MET A 46 -8.01 0.03 -2.93
C MET A 46 -6.68 0.10 -2.18
N ALA A 47 -5.56 0.25 -2.89
CA ALA A 47 -4.25 0.48 -2.29
C ALA A 47 -4.25 1.80 -1.48
N GLU A 48 -4.67 2.90 -2.10
CA GLU A 48 -4.74 4.20 -1.43
C GLU A 48 -5.68 4.18 -0.21
N ALA A 49 -6.88 3.62 -0.36
CA ALA A 49 -7.84 3.52 0.74
C ALA A 49 -7.29 2.71 1.92
N SER A 50 -6.46 1.69 1.64
CA SER A 50 -5.82 0.88 2.68
C SER A 50 -4.73 1.62 3.45
N LEU A 51 -4.19 2.72 2.91
CA LEU A 51 -3.16 3.53 3.55
C LEU A 51 -3.72 4.65 4.43
N ARG A 52 -5.01 5.00 4.34
CA ARG A 52 -5.57 6.20 5.01
C ARG A 52 -5.66 6.13 6.54
N GLY A 53 -5.60 4.93 7.11
CA GLY A 53 -5.70 4.73 8.56
C GLY A 53 -4.38 4.26 9.17
N GLU A 54 -4.36 4.20 10.49
CA GLU A 54 -3.28 3.56 11.23
C GLU A 54 -3.30 2.04 11.00
N GLY A 55 -2.11 1.47 10.91
CA GLY A 55 -1.94 0.02 10.90
C GLY A 55 -2.34 -0.62 12.23
N PRO A 56 -2.55 -1.95 12.28
CA PRO A 56 -2.84 -2.65 13.54
C PRO A 56 -1.79 -2.33 14.63
N GLY A 57 -2.24 -1.73 15.73
CA GLY A 57 -1.39 -1.36 16.86
C GLY A 57 -0.38 -0.23 16.58
N GLY A 58 -0.51 0.49 15.46
CA GLY A 58 0.36 1.63 15.10
C GLY A 58 1.81 1.27 14.78
N ALA A 59 2.15 -0.02 14.69
CA ALA A 59 3.53 -0.49 14.59
C ALA A 59 4.22 -0.06 13.28
N ASP A 60 3.45 0.14 12.20
CA ASP A 60 3.96 0.42 10.87
C ASP A 60 3.66 1.86 10.41
N GLU A 61 3.31 2.76 11.34
CA GLU A 61 2.77 4.08 10.97
C GLU A 61 3.76 4.91 10.13
N THR A 62 5.05 4.91 10.50
CA THR A 62 6.10 5.59 9.72
C THR A 62 6.18 5.09 8.27
N LEU A 63 6.00 3.79 8.05
CA LEU A 63 5.94 3.23 6.70
C LEU A 63 4.69 3.71 5.97
N LEU A 64 3.52 3.64 6.61
CA LEU A 64 2.25 4.05 5.99
C LEU A 64 2.27 5.54 5.64
N GLU A 65 2.79 6.39 6.52
CA GLU A 65 3.04 7.81 6.28
C GLU A 65 3.93 8.06 5.06
N THR A 66 4.98 7.23 4.88
CA THR A 66 5.87 7.30 3.73
C THR A 66 5.16 6.90 2.42
N LEU A 67 4.31 5.88 2.46
CA LEU A 67 3.64 5.34 1.28
C LEU A 67 2.46 6.19 0.80
N ARG A 68 1.72 6.83 1.71
CA ARG A 68 0.55 7.69 1.41
C ARG A 68 0.81 8.70 0.30
N PRO A 69 1.81 9.61 0.38
CA PRO A 69 2.03 10.61 -0.66
C PRO A 69 2.44 9.98 -1.99
N ILE A 70 3.24 8.91 -1.98
CA ILE A 70 3.71 8.25 -3.22
C ILE A 70 2.54 7.66 -4.00
N VAL A 71 1.61 6.98 -3.30
CA VAL A 71 0.42 6.41 -3.93
C VAL A 71 -0.58 7.50 -4.34
N GLY A 72 -0.68 8.58 -3.56
CA GLY A 72 -1.48 9.75 -3.91
C GLY A 72 -1.00 10.41 -5.22
N GLU A 73 0.32 10.63 -5.35
CA GLU A 73 0.93 11.15 -6.59
C GLU A 73 0.69 10.20 -7.76
N ALA A 74 0.85 8.88 -7.57
CA ALA A 74 0.58 7.91 -8.61
C ALA A 74 -0.85 8.02 -9.16
N ARG A 75 -1.83 8.20 -8.27
CA ARG A 75 -3.23 8.39 -8.63
C ARG A 75 -3.48 9.70 -9.36
N ALA A 76 -2.84 10.78 -8.93
CA ALA A 76 -2.94 12.07 -9.59
C ALA A 76 -2.40 12.00 -11.03
N TYR A 77 -1.18 11.47 -11.20
CA TYR A 77 -0.58 11.26 -12.52
C TYR A 77 -1.46 10.39 -13.43
N LEU A 78 -2.02 9.31 -12.91
CA LEU A 78 -2.90 8.44 -13.69
C LEU A 78 -4.17 9.19 -14.14
N ALA A 79 -4.76 10.00 -13.27
CA ALA A 79 -5.94 10.81 -13.59
C ALA A 79 -5.65 11.87 -14.66
N ASP A 80 -4.42 12.40 -14.68
CA ASP A 80 -3.96 13.38 -15.68
C ASP A 80 -3.48 12.71 -16.99
N GLY A 81 -3.55 11.38 -17.09
CA GLY A 81 -3.10 10.62 -18.26
C GLY A 81 -1.57 10.42 -18.34
N GLU A 82 -0.84 10.80 -17.29
CA GLU A 82 0.60 10.66 -17.18
C GLU A 82 1.00 9.25 -16.73
N PHE A 83 0.93 8.28 -17.65
CA PHE A 83 1.18 6.88 -17.34
C PHE A 83 2.56 6.59 -16.76
N LEU A 84 3.64 7.12 -17.37
CA LEU A 84 5.01 6.80 -16.94
C LEU A 84 5.29 7.30 -15.51
N PRO A 85 4.99 8.57 -15.15
CA PRO A 85 5.09 9.03 -13.77
C PRO A 85 4.25 8.22 -12.79
N ALA A 86 2.99 7.91 -13.14
CA ALA A 86 2.13 7.09 -12.30
C ALA A 86 2.75 5.72 -12.01
N MET A 87 3.26 5.08 -13.07
CA MET A 87 3.88 3.77 -13.01
C MET A 87 5.14 3.75 -12.15
N SER A 88 6.00 4.76 -12.32
CA SER A 88 7.21 4.93 -11.52
C SER A 88 6.88 5.08 -10.04
N ARG A 89 5.88 5.88 -9.68
CA ARG A 89 5.44 6.05 -8.28
C ARG A 89 4.90 4.75 -7.69
N MET A 90 4.06 4.02 -8.44
CA MET A 90 3.55 2.72 -7.99
C MET A 90 4.65 1.69 -7.77
N ARG A 91 5.70 1.71 -8.61
CA ARG A 91 6.88 0.84 -8.44
C ARG A 91 7.64 1.16 -7.17
N VAL A 92 7.95 2.42 -6.94
CA VAL A 92 8.63 2.85 -5.72
C VAL A 92 7.83 2.48 -4.47
N ALA A 93 6.51 2.72 -4.47
CA ALA A 93 5.66 2.34 -3.34
C ALA A 93 5.65 0.83 -3.08
N HIS A 94 5.47 0.03 -4.15
CA HIS A 94 5.45 -1.42 -4.07
C HIS A 94 6.78 -1.98 -3.53
N ASP A 95 7.91 -1.53 -4.09
CA ASP A 95 9.23 -2.04 -3.74
C ASP A 95 9.65 -1.59 -2.33
N THR A 96 9.25 -0.39 -1.91
CA THR A 96 9.45 0.09 -0.53
C THR A 96 8.73 -0.81 0.48
N LEU A 97 7.46 -1.15 0.21
CA LEU A 97 6.70 -2.05 1.07
C LEU A 97 7.26 -3.48 1.06
N ALA A 98 7.65 -3.99 -0.11
CA ALA A 98 8.26 -5.31 -0.23
C ALA A 98 9.57 -5.41 0.58
N LEU A 99 10.46 -4.42 0.46
CA LEU A 99 11.69 -4.35 1.24
C LEU A 99 11.40 -4.28 2.74
N TYR A 100 10.41 -3.48 3.14
CA TYR A 100 10.01 -3.39 4.54
C TYR A 100 9.56 -4.73 5.10
N LEU A 101 8.71 -5.47 4.37
CA LEU A 101 8.23 -6.80 4.77
C LEU A 101 9.36 -7.82 4.93
N ILE A 102 10.38 -7.76 4.06
CA ILE A 102 11.55 -8.64 4.12
C ILE A 102 12.43 -8.30 5.34
N GLN A 103 12.61 -7.01 5.64
CA GLN A 103 13.45 -6.54 6.74
C GLN A 103 12.77 -6.66 8.11
N HIS A 104 11.45 -6.64 8.16
CA HIS A 104 10.65 -6.67 9.39
C HIS A 104 9.67 -7.85 9.35
N PRO A 105 10.19 -9.10 9.30
CA PRO A 105 9.34 -10.28 9.34
C PRO A 105 8.45 -10.21 10.58
N VAL A 106 7.23 -10.69 10.41
CA VAL A 106 6.25 -10.69 11.48
C VAL A 106 6.52 -11.90 12.38
N ASP A 107 6.86 -11.64 13.63
CA ASP A 107 6.99 -12.65 14.70
C ASP A 107 5.63 -13.27 15.11
#